data_AF-A0A1E1VBV1-F1
#
_entry.id   AF-A0A1E1VBV1-F1
#
_cell.length_a   1.000
_cell.length_b   1.000
_cell.length_c   1.000
_cell.angle_alpha   90.00
_cell.angle_beta   90.00
_cell.angle_gamma   90.00
#
_symmetry.space_group_name_H-M   'P 1'
#
loop_
_entity.id
_entity.type
_entity.pdbx_description
1 polymer ?
#
loop_
_entity_poly.entity_id
_entity_poly.type
_entity_poly.pdbx_seq_one_letter_code
_entity_poly.pdbx_strand_id
1 'polypeptide(L)'
;MTRAEFAALRQACGLSQDDLALEFGLSPGAVQEIETGADDEDVNTVHALALERVSLQCAVCRENPTMAAASVRSDALDLAWMIRG
;
A
#
# COMPACT_ATOMS: atom_id res chain seq x y z
N MET A 1 -0.75 -1.66 10.42
CA MET A 1 -1.72 -1.37 9.34
C MET A 1 -2.72 -2.48 9.39
N THR A 2 -3.95 -2.13 9.68
CA THR A 2 -5.05 -3.08 9.76
C THR A 2 -5.35 -3.67 8.38
N ARG A 3 -6.01 -4.82 8.34
CA ARG A 3 -6.44 -5.45 7.08
C ARG A 3 -7.42 -4.56 6.30
N ALA A 4 -8.28 -3.83 7.02
CA ALA A 4 -9.20 -2.86 6.43
C ALA A 4 -8.45 -1.70 5.76
N GLU A 5 -7.43 -1.15 6.43
CA GLU A 5 -6.55 -0.13 5.85
C GLU A 5 -5.80 -0.65 4.63
N PHE A 6 -5.31 -1.89 4.67
CA PHE A 6 -4.64 -2.54 3.54
C PHE A 6 -5.57 -2.66 2.32
N ALA A 7 -6.78 -3.19 2.51
CA ALA A 7 -7.76 -3.33 1.45
C ALA A 7 -8.18 -1.95 0.88
N ALA A 8 -8.40 -0.97 1.75
CA ALA A 8 -8.76 0.39 1.35
C ALA A 8 -7.64 1.06 0.53
N LEU A 9 -6.37 0.89 0.93
CA LEU A 9 -5.23 1.45 0.23
C LEU A 9 -5.04 0.80 -1.15
N ARG A 10 -5.19 -0.53 -1.26
CA ARG A 10 -5.19 -1.23 -2.56
C ARG A 10 -6.29 -0.67 -3.48
N GLN A 11 -7.50 -0.54 -2.96
CA GLN A 11 -8.64 -0.02 -3.72
C GLN A 11 -8.43 1.44 -4.13
N ALA A 12 -7.86 2.28 -3.26
CA ALA A 12 -7.48 3.65 -3.60
C ALA A 12 -6.44 3.67 -4.73
N CYS A 13 -5.53 2.69 -4.78
CA CYS A 13 -4.60 2.49 -5.89
C CYS A 13 -5.29 1.97 -7.18
N GLY A 14 -6.60 1.69 -7.15
CA GLY A 14 -7.35 1.19 -8.29
C GLY A 14 -6.95 -0.22 -8.73
N LEU A 15 -6.36 -0.99 -7.83
CA LEU A 15 -5.90 -2.36 -8.08
C LEU A 15 -6.98 -3.35 -7.65
N SER A 16 -7.24 -4.38 -8.45
CA SER A 16 -7.93 -5.58 -8.00
C SER A 16 -7.04 -6.42 -7.08
N GLN A 17 -7.60 -7.44 -6.42
CA GLN A 17 -6.80 -8.40 -5.65
C GLN A 17 -5.82 -9.16 -6.55
N ASP A 18 -6.22 -9.47 -7.79
CA ASP A 18 -5.38 -10.15 -8.77
C ASP A 18 -4.22 -9.26 -9.24
N ASP A 19 -4.48 -7.96 -9.47
CA ASP A 19 -3.43 -7.01 -9.85
C ASP A 19 -2.38 -6.89 -8.74
N LEU A 20 -2.83 -6.82 -7.48
CA LEU A 20 -1.91 -6.75 -6.34
C LEU A 20 -1.15 -8.07 -6.15
N ALA A 21 -1.82 -9.21 -6.37
CA ALA A 21 -1.18 -10.52 -6.30
C ALA A 21 -0.04 -10.62 -7.33
N LEU A 22 -0.28 -10.15 -8.56
CA LEU A 22 0.75 -10.10 -9.60
C LEU A 22 1.91 -9.18 -9.19
N GLU A 23 1.62 -7.99 -8.67
CA GLU A 23 2.64 -7.04 -8.21
C GLU A 23 3.49 -7.60 -7.06
N PHE A 24 2.89 -8.37 -6.16
CA PHE A 24 3.57 -8.98 -5.02
C PHE A 24 4.24 -10.32 -5.37
N GLY A 25 3.99 -10.87 -6.56
CA GLY A 25 4.41 -12.24 -6.90
C GLY A 25 3.73 -13.32 -6.04
N LEU A 26 2.49 -13.07 -5.61
CA LEU A 26 1.67 -13.94 -4.79
C LEU A 26 0.52 -14.58 -5.60
N SER A 27 -0.14 -15.57 -5.00
CA SER A 27 -1.40 -16.06 -5.55
C SER A 27 -2.57 -15.12 -5.17
N PRO A 28 -3.65 -15.05 -5.98
CA PRO A 28 -4.86 -14.31 -5.63
C PRO A 28 -5.42 -14.67 -4.25
N GLY A 29 -5.42 -15.97 -3.92
CA GLY A 29 -5.87 -16.47 -2.62
C GLY A 29 -5.06 -15.93 -1.45
N ALA A 30 -3.74 -15.73 -1.62
CA ALA A 30 -2.90 -15.15 -0.59
C ALA A 30 -3.26 -13.67 -0.30
N VAL A 31 -3.59 -12.88 -1.33
CA VAL A 31 -4.07 -11.49 -1.13
C VAL A 31 -5.42 -11.50 -0.40
N GLN A 32 -6.30 -12.42 -0.76
CA GLN A 32 -7.57 -12.57 -0.06
C GLN A 32 -7.36 -12.96 1.42
N GLU A 33 -6.48 -13.90 1.72
CA GLU A 33 -6.12 -14.27 3.11
C GLU A 33 -5.50 -13.10 3.90
N ILE A 34 -4.72 -12.23 3.24
CA ILE A 34 -4.21 -11.00 3.84
C ILE A 34 -5.36 -10.04 4.17
N GLU A 35 -6.39 -9.93 3.32
CA GLU A 35 -7.51 -9.01 3.54
C GLU A 35 -8.60 -9.56 4.47
N THR A 36 -8.82 -10.88 4.52
CA THR A 36 -9.97 -11.51 5.18
C THR A 36 -9.64 -12.54 6.26
N GLY A 37 -8.36 -12.72 6.61
CA GLY A 37 -7.92 -13.67 7.63
C GLY A 37 -8.70 -13.52 8.95
N ALA A 38 -8.94 -14.64 9.64
CA ALA A 38 -9.86 -14.73 10.77
C ALA A 38 -9.37 -14.04 12.05
N ASP A 39 -8.09 -13.62 12.08
CA ASP A 39 -7.48 -12.99 13.24
C ASP A 39 -7.43 -11.48 13.02
N ASP A 40 -7.91 -10.72 14.01
CA ASP A 40 -7.87 -9.25 14.13
C ASP A 40 -6.44 -8.71 14.31
N GLU A 41 -5.46 -9.48 13.84
CA GLU A 41 -4.05 -9.12 13.82
C GLU A 41 -3.75 -8.19 12.63
N ASP A 42 -2.85 -7.24 12.88
CA ASP A 42 -2.27 -6.39 11.85
C ASP A 42 -1.74 -7.21 10.68
N VAL A 43 -1.79 -6.62 9.48
CA VAL A 43 -1.15 -7.22 8.29
C VAL A 43 0.34 -7.38 8.57
N ASN A 44 0.90 -8.54 8.22
CA ASN A 44 2.33 -8.78 8.31
C ASN A 44 3.11 -7.60 7.71
N THR A 45 4.07 -7.07 8.48
CA THR A 45 4.82 -5.86 8.17
C THR A 45 5.42 -5.87 6.77
N VAL A 46 5.85 -7.03 6.26
CA VAL A 46 6.40 -7.14 4.89
C VAL A 46 5.36 -6.76 3.83
N HIS A 47 4.13 -7.28 3.94
CA HIS A 47 3.06 -6.93 3.01
C HIS A 47 2.64 -5.47 3.17
N ALA A 48 2.64 -4.97 4.41
CA ALA A 48 2.32 -3.57 4.67
C ALA A 48 3.29 -2.62 3.97
N LEU A 49 4.60 -2.83 4.14
CA LEU A 49 5.65 -2.04 3.49
C LEU A 49 5.62 -2.20 1.96
N ALA A 50 5.33 -3.40 1.46
CA ALA A 50 5.17 -3.62 0.02
C ALA A 50 4.01 -2.80 -0.56
N LEU A 51 2.86 -2.76 0.12
CA LEU A 51 1.71 -1.97 -0.33
C LEU A 51 1.98 -0.47 -0.24
N GLU A 52 2.69 -0.02 0.79
CA GLU A 52 3.14 1.37 0.89
C GLU A 52 4.00 1.76 -0.32
N ARG A 53 4.94 0.89 -0.74
CA ARG A 53 5.77 1.11 -1.93
C ARG A 53 4.93 1.20 -3.22
N VAL A 54 3.95 0.32 -3.38
CA VAL A 54 3.02 0.34 -4.51
C VAL A 54 2.20 1.63 -4.52
N SER A 55 1.70 2.04 -3.35
CA SER A 55 0.91 3.28 -3.24
C SER A 55 1.71 4.53 -3.64
N LEU A 56 3.01 4.56 -3.33
CA LEU A 56 3.92 5.62 -3.80
C LEU A 56 4.03 5.62 -5.32
N GLN A 57 4.21 4.45 -5.94
CA GLN A 57 4.30 4.34 -7.41
C GLN A 57 3.00 4.78 -8.07
N CYS A 58 1.85 4.36 -7.56
CA CYS A 58 0.55 4.79 -8.06
C CYS A 58 0.36 6.31 -7.94
N ALA A 59 0.74 6.91 -6.81
CA ALA A 59 0.66 8.34 -6.59
C ALA A 59 1.53 9.13 -7.60
N VAL A 60 2.76 8.66 -7.85
CA VAL A 60 3.67 9.27 -8.83
C VAL A 60 3.12 9.12 -10.25
N CYS A 61 2.74 7.92 -10.66
CA CYS A 61 2.23 7.65 -12.01
C CYS A 61 0.95 8.43 -12.35
N ARG A 62 0.13 8.73 -11.34
CA ARG A 62 -1.13 9.48 -11.51
C ARG A 62 -1.03 10.94 -11.08
N GLU A 63 0.16 11.41 -10.73
CA GLU A 63 0.42 12.78 -10.26
C GLU A 63 -0.53 13.22 -9.13
N ASN A 64 -0.93 12.27 -8.26
CA ASN A 64 -1.86 12.52 -7.17
C ASN A 64 -1.27 12.01 -5.84
N PRO A 65 -0.71 12.91 -5.00
CA PRO A 65 -0.03 12.50 -3.77
C PRO A 65 -0.98 11.86 -2.75
N THR A 66 -2.28 12.17 -2.77
CA THR A 66 -3.25 11.64 -1.80
C THR A 66 -3.45 10.12 -1.91
N MET A 67 -3.00 9.51 -3.01
CA MET A 67 -3.06 8.06 -3.24
C MET A 67 -2.01 7.28 -2.46
N ALA A 68 -0.89 7.91 -2.10
CA ALA A 68 0.14 7.25 -1.30
C ALA A 68 -0.34 7.11 0.14
N ALA A 69 0.12 6.06 0.84
CA ALA A 69 -0.13 5.90 2.27
C ALA A 69 0.27 7.14 3.08
N ALA A 70 -0.42 7.40 4.20
CA ALA A 70 -0.17 8.60 5.00
C ALA A 70 1.28 8.68 5.53
N SER A 71 1.83 7.55 5.97
CA SER A 71 3.24 7.37 6.34
C SER A 71 4.17 7.82 5.22
N VAL A 72 3.99 7.23 4.03
CA VAL A 72 4.77 7.54 2.82
C VAL A 72 4.73 9.02 2.46
N ARG A 73 3.57 9.68 2.57
CA ARG A 73 3.46 11.12 2.29
C ARG A 73 4.23 11.96 3.30
N SER A 74 4.21 11.58 4.57
CA SER A 74 4.98 12.25 5.62
C SER A 74 6.47 12.13 5.34
N ASP A 75 6.95 10.90 5.11
CA ASP A 75 8.37 10.63 4.84
C ASP A 75 8.85 11.35 3.57
N ALA A 76 8.02 11.36 2.52
CA ALA A 76 8.33 12.07 1.28
C ALA A 76 8.43 13.59 1.48
N LEU A 77 7.59 14.17 2.34
CA LEU A 77 7.63 15.59 2.67
C LEU A 77 8.89 15.93 3.46
N ASP A 78 9.21 15.14 4.48
CA ASP A 78 10.42 15.31 5.29
C ASP A 78 11.68 15.23 4.42
N LEU A 79 11.75 14.24 3.54
CA LEU A 79 12.85 14.11 2.57
C LEU A 79 12.91 15.30 1.61
N ALA A 80 11.77 15.75 1.09
CA ALA A 80 11.72 16.89 0.18
C ALA A 80 12.22 18.19 0.85
N TRP A 81 11.90 18.41 2.13
CA TRP A 81 12.45 19.53 2.90
C TRP A 81 13.96 19.42 3.07
N MET A 82 14.50 18.25 3.42
CA MET A 82 15.95 18.05 3.52
C MET A 82 16.68 18.35 2.20
N ILE A 83 16.06 18.06 1.07
CA ILE A 83 16.63 18.31 -0.26
C ILE A 83 16.55 19.81 -0.63
N ARG A 84 15.46 20.50 -0.27
CA ARG A 84 15.19 21.87 -0.70
C ARG A 84 15.79 22.95 0.20
N GLY A 85 16.13 22.62 1.45
CA GLY A 85 16.68 23.56 2.44
C GLY A 85 15.58 24.24 3.26
#